data_AF-Q22BD3-F1
#
_entry.id   AF-Q22BD3-F1
#
_cell.length_a   1.000
_cell.length_b   1.000
_cell.length_c   1.000
_cell.angle_alpha   90.00
_cell.angle_beta   90.00
_cell.angle_gamma   90.00
#
_symmetry.space_group_name_H-M   'P 1'
#
loop_
_entity.id
_entity.type
_entity.pdbx_description
1 polymer ?
#
loop_
_entity_poly.entity_id
_entity_poly.type
_entity_poly.pdbx_seq_one_letter_code
_entity_poly.pdbx_strand_id
1 'polypeptide(L)'
;MSLDISEVENMRSELQKYYEIGPIKALTILNQLSKRKLEREILVGSRITQTIATLSKKLANSDDEDDVEVSELCSKLTCKWKRIFEKKRQ
;
A
#
# COMPACT_ATOMS: atom_id res chain seq x y z
N MET A 1 -15.51 8.04 -8.79
CA MET A 1 -14.74 8.76 -7.76
C MET A 1 -13.29 8.35 -7.88
N SER A 2 -12.44 9.30 -8.28
CA SER A 2 -10.98 9.20 -8.25
C SER A 2 -10.53 9.44 -6.81
N LEU A 3 -9.47 8.77 -6.33
CA LEU A 3 -8.87 9.14 -5.04
C LEU A 3 -7.98 10.37 -5.27
N ASP A 4 -8.14 11.40 -4.45
CA ASP A 4 -7.23 12.53 -4.40
C ASP A 4 -6.03 12.24 -3.47
N ILE A 5 -4.94 13.01 -3.65
CA ILE A 5 -3.67 12.77 -2.96
C ILE A 5 -3.84 12.75 -1.44
N SER A 6 -4.70 13.63 -0.90
CA SER A 6 -4.98 13.75 0.53
C SER A 6 -5.60 12.47 1.12
N GLU A 7 -6.50 11.81 0.39
CA GLU A 7 -7.08 10.53 0.84
C GLU A 7 -6.01 9.43 0.91
N VAL A 8 -5.11 9.40 -0.07
CA VAL A 8 -4.00 8.42 -0.10
C VAL A 8 -2.99 8.71 1.02
N GLU A 9 -2.76 9.97 1.37
CA GLU A 9 -1.93 10.36 2.52
C GLU A 9 -2.56 9.97 3.86
N ASN A 10 -3.88 10.08 3.99
CA ASN A 10 -4.60 9.60 5.17
C ASN A 10 -4.45 8.07 5.30
N MET A 11 -4.70 7.33 4.22
CA MET A 11 -4.49 5.88 4.16
C MET A 11 -3.05 5.49 4.49
N ARG A 12 -2.06 6.22 3.98
CA ARG A 12 -0.65 6.03 4.33
C ARG A 12 -0.42 6.18 5.82
N SER A 13 -0.94 7.25 6.40
CA SER A 13 -0.73 7.59 7.82
C SER A 13 -1.35 6.53 8.73
N GLU A 14 -2.49 5.95 8.35
CA GLU A 14 -3.08 4.81 9.05
C GLU A 14 -2.22 3.55 8.90
N LEU A 15 -1.72 3.22 7.71
CA LEU A 15 -0.85 2.06 7.50
C LEU A 15 0.49 2.17 8.24
N GLN A 16 1.01 3.37 8.47
CA GLN A 16 2.19 3.58 9.31
C GLN A 16 1.95 3.17 10.76
N LYS A 17 0.70 3.26 11.21
CA LYS A 17 0.23 2.89 12.55
C LYS A 17 -0.36 1.47 12.57
N TYR A 18 0.19 0.56 11.76
CA TYR A 18 -0.29 -0.81 11.59
C TYR A 18 -0.67 -1.50 12.91
N TYR A 19 0.22 -1.46 13.91
CA TYR A 19 -0.01 -2.09 15.22
C TYR A 19 -1.11 -1.41 16.07
N GLU A 20 -1.49 -0.17 15.76
CA GLU A 20 -2.61 0.53 16.41
C GLU A 20 -3.93 0.19 15.71
N ILE A 21 -3.93 0.08 14.38
CA ILE A 21 -5.15 -0.14 13.58
C ILE A 21 -5.50 -1.63 13.40
N GLY A 22 -4.53 -2.52 13.56
CA GLY A 22 -4.65 -3.95 13.36
C GLY A 22 -4.74 -4.39 11.89
N PRO A 23 -4.66 -5.70 11.63
CA PRO A 23 -4.65 -6.28 10.30
C PRO A 23 -5.93 -6.02 9.51
N ILE A 24 -7.10 -6.14 10.13
CA ILE A 24 -8.41 -5.98 9.47
C ILE A 24 -8.53 -4.58 8.83
N LYS A 25 -8.17 -3.52 9.57
CA LYS A 25 -8.24 -2.16 9.06
C LYS A 25 -7.16 -1.93 7.99
N ALA A 26 -5.97 -2.48 8.17
CA ALA A 26 -4.91 -2.42 7.15
C ALA A 26 -5.34 -3.10 5.84
N LEU A 27 -5.92 -4.30 5.88
CA LEU A 27 -6.47 -5.02 4.73
C LEU A 27 -7.56 -4.21 4.03
N THR A 28 -8.43 -3.56 4.81
CA THR A 28 -9.48 -2.69 4.26
C THR A 28 -8.87 -1.55 3.43
N ILE A 29 -7.86 -0.86 3.97
CA ILE A 29 -7.15 0.22 3.27
C ILE A 29 -6.44 -0.30 2.02
N LEU A 30 -5.70 -1.39 2.14
CA LEU A 30 -4.96 -1.99 1.01
C LEU A 30 -5.91 -2.43 -0.11
N ASN A 31 -7.09 -2.97 0.24
CA ASN A 31 -8.13 -3.32 -0.73
C ASN A 31 -8.75 -2.09 -1.40
N GLN A 32 -8.91 -0.97 -0.68
CA GLN A 32 -9.33 0.28 -1.30
C GLN A 32 -8.29 0.79 -2.30
N LEU A 33 -7.00 0.74 -1.94
CA LEU A 33 -5.89 1.12 -2.82
C LEU A 33 -5.77 0.19 -4.04
N SER A 34 -6.08 -1.11 -3.90
CA SER A 34 -5.98 -2.09 -4.98
C SER A 34 -7.06 -1.92 -6.04
N LYS A 35 -8.28 -1.58 -5.62
CA LYS A 35 -9.46 -1.33 -6.49
C LYS A 35 -9.36 -0.03 -7.27
N ARG A 36 -8.51 0.91 -6.85
CA ARG A 36 -8.37 2.22 -7.47
C ARG A 36 -7.18 2.25 -8.41
N LYS A 37 -7.33 2.99 -9.52
CA LYS A 37 -6.23 3.30 -10.43
C LYS A 37 -5.53 4.55 -9.92
N LEU A 38 -4.38 4.37 -9.28
CA LEU A 38 -3.53 5.48 -8.84
C LEU A 38 -2.54 5.85 -9.95
N GLU A 39 -2.46 7.14 -10.23
CA GLU A 39 -1.49 7.69 -11.16
C GLU A 39 -0.13 7.89 -10.49
N ARG A 40 0.92 8.01 -11.30
CA ARG A 40 2.29 8.17 -10.83
C ARG A 40 2.42 9.39 -9.89
N GLU A 41 1.74 10.48 -10.20
CA GLU A 41 1.79 11.72 -9.40
C GLU A 41 1.26 11.49 -7.99
N ILE A 42 0.14 10.78 -7.85
CA ILE A 42 -0.43 10.40 -6.54
C ILE A 42 0.51 9.46 -5.80
N LEU A 43 1.07 8.45 -6.48
CA LEU A 43 1.99 7.48 -5.87
C LEU A 43 3.29 8.12 -5.37
N VAL A 44 3.82 9.10 -6.10
CA VAL A 44 5.03 9.85 -5.74
C VAL A 44 4.72 10.87 -4.65
N GLY A 45 3.67 11.68 -4.83
CA GLY A 45 3.31 12.76 -3.92
C GLY A 45 2.92 12.22 -2.54
N SER A 46 2.08 11.18 -2.49
CA SER A 46 1.68 10.58 -1.21
C SER A 46 2.77 9.76 -0.54
N ARG A 47 3.78 9.27 -1.27
CA ARG A 47 4.79 8.29 -0.78
C ARG A 47 4.19 6.98 -0.23
N ILE A 48 2.97 6.62 -0.63
CA ILE A 48 2.29 5.38 -0.21
C ILE A 48 3.09 4.12 -0.58
N THR A 49 3.74 4.14 -1.74
CA THR A 49 4.57 3.04 -2.26
C THR A 49 5.67 2.62 -1.27
N GLN A 50 6.35 3.59 -0.65
CA GLN A 50 7.41 3.34 0.34
C GLN A 50 6.85 2.75 1.63
N THR A 51 5.70 3.23 2.07
CA THR A 51 5.03 2.75 3.30
C THR A 51 4.60 1.30 3.14
N ILE A 52 3.95 0.96 2.03
CA ILE A 52 3.51 -0.40 1.73
C ILE A 52 4.69 -1.35 1.58
N ALA A 53 5.75 -0.94 0.87
CA ALA A 53 6.95 -1.77 0.74
C ALA A 53 7.64 -2.02 2.10
N THR A 54 7.63 -1.02 2.99
CA THR A 54 8.18 -1.16 4.35
C THR A 54 7.32 -2.08 5.20
N LEU A 55 5.99 -1.94 5.14
CA LEU A 55 5.05 -2.79 5.87
C LEU A 55 5.19 -4.26 5.44
N SER A 56 5.22 -4.52 4.12
CA SER A 56 5.44 -5.89 3.61
C SER A 56 6.72 -6.52 4.15
N LYS A 57 7.83 -5.76 4.18
CA LYS A 57 9.10 -6.27 4.72
C LYS A 57 9.04 -6.56 6.22
N LYS A 58 8.31 -5.76 6.99
CA LYS A 58 8.13 -5.99 8.43
C LYS A 58 7.33 -7.27 8.71
N LEU A 59 6.31 -7.53 7.89
CA LEU A 59 5.42 -8.67 8.04
C LEU A 59 5.89 -9.93 7.30
N ALA A 60 6.95 -9.85 6.50
CA ALA A 60 7.43 -10.96 5.65
C ALA A 60 7.85 -12.23 6.42
N ASN A 61 8.15 -12.12 7.71
CA ASN A 61 8.55 -13.23 8.56
C ASN A 61 7.53 -13.52 9.67
N SER A 62 6.30 -13.02 9.55
CA SER A 62 5.25 -13.32 10.53
C SER A 62 4.69 -14.71 10.30
N ASP A 63 4.43 -15.44 11.39
CA ASP A 63 3.70 -16.71 11.40
C ASP A 63 2.18 -16.49 11.58
N ASP A 64 1.75 -15.24 11.79
CA ASP A 64 0.35 -14.85 11.92
C ASP A 64 -0.30 -14.79 10.53
N GLU A 65 -1.42 -15.51 10.36
CA GLU A 65 -2.15 -15.62 9.09
C GLU A 65 -2.60 -14.24 8.57
N ASP A 66 -3.02 -13.34 9.47
CA ASP A 66 -3.48 -12.01 9.11
C ASP A 66 -2.30 -11.13 8.63
N ASP A 67 -1.16 -11.21 9.31
CA ASP A 67 0.07 -10.50 8.92
C ASP A 67 0.57 -10.98 7.55
N VAL A 68 0.51 -12.29 7.31
CA VAL A 68 0.87 -12.90 6.02
C VAL A 68 -0.03 -12.36 4.92
N GLU A 69 -1.35 -12.32 5.12
CA GLU A 69 -2.29 -11.78 4.14
C GLU A 69 -2.00 -10.30 3.83
N VAL A 70 -1.77 -9.48 4.87
CA VAL A 70 -1.40 -8.06 4.71
C VAL A 70 -0.11 -7.93 3.90
N SER A 71 0.92 -8.74 4.21
CA SER A 71 2.20 -8.74 3.52
C SER A 71 2.06 -9.10 2.04
N GLU A 72 1.30 -10.14 1.73
CA GLU A 72 1.04 -10.54 0.35
C GLU A 72 0.36 -9.43 -0.45
N LEU A 73 -0.66 -8.80 0.13
CA LEU A 73 -1.40 -7.73 -0.53
C LEU A 73 -0.51 -6.49 -0.77
N CYS A 74 0.36 -6.18 0.19
CA CYS A 74 1.37 -5.13 0.05
C CYS A 74 2.37 -5.43 -1.07
N SER A 75 2.84 -6.68 -1.17
CA SER A 75 3.72 -7.14 -2.25
C SER A 75 3.05 -7.04 -3.62
N LYS A 76 1.80 -7.48 -3.73
CA LYS A 76 0.98 -7.38 -4.97
C LYS A 76 0.84 -5.92 -5.42
N LEU A 77 0.53 -5.00 -4.51
CA LEU A 77 0.43 -3.55 -4.81
C LEU A 77 1.77 -2.95 -5.23
N THR A 78 2.85 -3.30 -4.53
CA THR A 78 4.19 -2.79 -4.84
C THR A 78 4.62 -3.21 -6.25
N CYS A 79 4.40 -4.48 -6.63
CA CYS A 79 4.64 -4.97 -7.99
C CYS A 79 3.78 -4.25 -9.04
N LYS A 80 2.48 -4.05 -8.75
CA LYS A 80 1.56 -3.32 -9.63
C LYS A 80 2.05 -1.90 -9.91
N TRP A 81 2.50 -1.19 -8.88
CA TRP A 81 2.97 0.19 -9.02
C TRP A 81 4.37 0.31 -9.58
N LYS A 82 5.26 -0.67 -9.33
CA LYS A 82 6.61 -0.72 -9.94
C LYS A 82 6.51 -0.64 -11.47
N ARG A 83 5.56 -1.35 -12.08
CA ARG A 83 5.30 -1.30 -13.53
C ARG A 83 4.91 0.10 -14.04
N ILE A 84 4.28 0.93 -13.20
CA ILE A 84 3.93 2.31 -13.54
C ILE A 84 5.19 3.18 -13.62
N PHE A 85 6.19 2.91 -12.78
CA PHE A 85 7.47 3.60 -12.81
C PHE A 85 8.37 3.13 -13.96
N GLU A 86 8.34 1.84 -14.31
CA GLU A 86 9.17 1.27 -15.38
C GLU A 86 8.69 1.66 -16.80
N LYS A 87 7.38 1.87 -17.00
CA LYS A 87 6.79 2.24 -18.31
C LYS A 87 7.25 3.57 -18.90
N LYS A 88 7.92 4.44 -18.14
CA LYS A 88 8.39 5.77 -18.60
C LYS A 88 9.87 5.82 -19.00
N ARG A 89 10.54 4.65 -19.07
CA ARG A 89 11.96 4.52 -19.45
C ARG A 89 12.19 4.16 -20.93
N GLN A 90 11.12 4.14 -21.73
CA GLN A 90 11.12 4.06 -23.21
C GLN A 90 10.53 5.36 -23.75
#